data_AF-A0A520TUW7-F1
#
_entry.id   AF-A0A520TUW7-F1
#
_cell.length_a   1.000
_cell.length_b   1.000
_cell.length_c   1.000
_cell.angle_alpha   90.00
_cell.angle_beta   90.00
_cell.angle_gamma   90.00
#
_symmetry.space_group_name_H-M   'P 1'
#
loop_
_entity.id
_entity.type
_entity.pdbx_description
1 polymer ?
#
loop_
_entity_poly.entity_id
_entity_poly.type
_entity_poly.pdbx_seq_one_letter_code
_entity_poly.pdbx_strand_id
1 'polypeptide(L)'
;METAIINQGYVAVLQLQGLFFIGNILLLWMMFRGVTNANLYGVNTFGKVMHSVISLCVVAFNAGTYGNVTSSVNNWAYALAESGEELTGGLQQFVDSVGATGYVAASLIPSDPLGIVFYVAILIGLIGGMWTAPEPKET
;
A
#
# COMPACT_ATOMS: atom_id res chain seq x y z
N MET A 1 -14.62 -11.11 27.05
CA MET A 1 -15.18 -11.90 25.90
C MET A 1 -15.20 -11.03 24.65
N GLU A 2 -15.47 -9.75 24.83
CA GLU A 2 -15.44 -8.71 23.82
C GLU A 2 -14.07 -8.61 23.13
N THR A 3 -12.97 -8.61 23.89
CA THR A 3 -11.60 -8.56 23.36
C THR A 3 -11.28 -9.71 22.39
N ALA A 4 -11.81 -10.91 22.65
CA ALA A 4 -11.59 -12.07 21.78
C ALA A 4 -12.30 -11.90 20.42
N ILE A 5 -13.50 -11.33 20.41
CA ILE A 5 -14.27 -11.04 19.19
C ILE A 5 -13.59 -9.91 18.41
N ILE A 6 -13.16 -8.84 19.09
CA ILE A 6 -12.39 -7.73 18.49
C ILE A 6 -11.15 -8.30 17.78
N ASN A 7 -10.36 -9.11 18.48
CA ASN A 7 -9.14 -9.70 17.91
C ASN A 7 -9.43 -10.59 16.70
N GLN A 8 -10.45 -11.44 16.75
CA GLN A 8 -10.79 -12.30 15.61
C GLN A 8 -11.22 -11.49 14.38
N GLY A 9 -12.03 -10.44 14.57
CA GLY A 9 -12.46 -9.56 13.49
C GLY A 9 -11.29 -8.86 12.82
N TYR A 10 -10.41 -8.23 13.60
CA TYR A 10 -9.26 -7.51 13.06
C TYR A 10 -8.21 -8.42 12.43
N VAL A 11 -7.97 -9.61 13.00
CA VAL A 11 -7.05 -10.60 12.40
C VAL A 11 -7.56 -11.03 11.02
N ALA A 12 -8.85 -11.32 10.87
CA ALA A 12 -9.43 -11.69 9.57
C ALA A 12 -9.31 -10.55 8.54
N VAL A 13 -9.57 -9.31 8.94
CA VAL A 13 -9.41 -8.13 8.07
C VAL A 13 -7.95 -7.96 7.66
N LEU A 14 -7.00 -8.02 8.60
CA LEU A 14 -5.57 -7.87 8.32
C LEU A 14 -5.04 -8.99 7.42
N GLN A 15 -5.53 -10.23 7.56
CA GLN A 15 -5.19 -11.33 6.65
C GLN A 15 -5.67 -11.06 5.22
N LEU A 16 -6.91 -10.58 5.06
CA LEU A 16 -7.43 -10.19 3.75
C LEU A 16 -6.60 -9.05 3.13
N GLN A 17 -6.29 -8.02 3.91
CA GLN A 17 -5.44 -6.91 3.46
C GLN A 17 -4.03 -7.40 3.10
N GLY A 18 -3.48 -8.37 3.83
CA GLY A 18 -2.20 -9.00 3.52
C GLY A 18 -2.19 -9.69 2.16
N LEU A 19 -3.26 -10.39 1.80
CA LEU A 19 -3.42 -10.99 0.46
C LEU A 19 -3.47 -9.93 -0.64
N PHE A 20 -4.23 -8.86 -0.44
CA PHE A 20 -4.27 -7.73 -1.38
C PHE A 20 -2.91 -7.05 -1.50
N PHE A 21 -2.18 -6.91 -0.39
CA PHE A 21 -0.84 -6.33 -0.39
C PHE A 21 0.13 -7.16 -1.23
N ILE A 22 0.11 -8.49 -1.09
CA ILE A 22 0.91 -9.40 -1.95
C ILE A 22 0.55 -9.20 -3.42
N GLY A 23 -0.74 -9.19 -3.76
CA GLY A 23 -1.21 -8.95 -5.12
C GLY A 23 -0.72 -7.62 -5.68
N ASN A 24 -0.77 -6.57 -4.88
CA ASN A 24 -0.34 -5.23 -5.26
C ASN A 24 1.18 -5.11 -5.48
N ILE A 25 1.99 -5.81 -4.67
CA ILE A 25 3.43 -5.89 -4.88
C ILE A 25 3.77 -6.66 -6.17
N LEU A 26 3.03 -7.73 -6.48
CA LEU A 26 3.19 -8.44 -7.75
C LEU A 26 2.83 -7.55 -8.94
N LEU A 27 1.74 -6.80 -8.87
CA LEU A 27 1.37 -5.80 -9.88
C LEU A 27 2.48 -4.76 -10.05
N LEU A 28 3.02 -4.25 -8.94
CA LEU A 28 4.10 -3.28 -8.98
C LEU A 28 5.36 -3.84 -9.65
N TRP A 29 5.74 -5.07 -9.32
CA TRP A 29 6.83 -5.77 -9.96
C TRP A 29 6.62 -5.93 -11.48
N MET A 30 5.41 -6.30 -11.91
CA MET A 30 5.06 -6.39 -13.33
C MET A 30 5.20 -5.03 -14.05
N MET A 31 4.84 -3.94 -13.38
CA MET A 31 4.97 -2.59 -13.93
C MET A 31 6.44 -2.18 -14.12
N PHE A 32 7.30 -2.45 -13.14
CA PHE A 32 8.75 -2.24 -13.28
C PHE A 32 9.37 -3.12 -14.36
N ARG A 33 8.92 -4.38 -14.48
CA ARG A 33 9.30 -5.25 -15.60
C ARG A 33 8.90 -4.65 -16.95
N GLY A 34 7.74 -4.01 -17.04
CA GLY A 34 7.32 -3.24 -18.20
C GLY A 34 8.29 -2.12 -18.56
N VAL A 35 8.77 -1.36 -17.56
CA VAL A 35 9.80 -0.32 -17.75
C VAL A 35 11.12 -0.92 -18.25
N THR A 36 11.59 -2.01 -17.65
CA THR A 36 12.81 -2.69 -18.10
C THR A 36 12.68 -3.17 -19.55
N ASN A 37 11.56 -3.79 -19.90
CA ASN A 37 11.32 -4.26 -21.27
C ASN A 37 11.27 -3.10 -22.27
N ALA A 38 10.63 -1.99 -21.93
CA ALA A 38 10.63 -0.79 -22.75
C ALA A 38 12.05 -0.24 -22.97
N ASN A 39 12.90 -0.27 -21.93
CA ASN A 39 14.32 0.13 -22.06
C ASN A 39 15.14 -0.82 -22.95
N LEU A 40 14.81 -2.12 -22.97
CA LEU A 40 15.53 -3.11 -23.78
C LEU A 40 15.10 -3.12 -25.25
N TYR A 41 13.79 -3.07 -25.50
CA TYR A 41 13.20 -3.30 -26.84
C TYR A 41 12.69 -2.01 -27.50
N GLY A 42 12.61 -0.93 -26.73
CA GLY A 42 11.98 0.31 -27.16
C GLY A 42 10.46 0.27 -27.05
N VAL A 43 9.84 1.44 -27.07
CA VAL A 43 8.38 1.58 -26.95
C VAL A 43 7.91 2.84 -27.65
N ASN A 44 6.76 2.76 -28.33
CA ASN A 44 6.16 3.92 -28.98
C ASN A 44 5.44 4.83 -27.98
N THR A 45 5.08 6.04 -28.41
CA THR A 45 4.41 7.04 -27.56
C THR A 45 3.09 6.55 -26.98
N PHE A 46 2.30 5.79 -27.77
CA PHE A 46 1.05 5.21 -27.28
C PHE A 46 1.29 4.26 -26.10
N GLY A 47 2.30 3.37 -26.21
CA GLY A 47 2.68 2.46 -25.13
C GLY A 47 3.15 3.21 -23.88
N LYS A 48 3.91 4.30 -24.02
CA LYS A 48 4.33 5.16 -22.90
C LYS A 48 3.14 5.78 -22.17
N VAL A 49 2.17 6.31 -22.93
CA VAL A 49 0.95 6.91 -22.36
C VAL A 49 0.10 5.87 -21.63
N MET A 50 -0.16 4.72 -22.25
CA MET A 50 -0.93 3.64 -21.63
C MET A 50 -0.25 3.12 -20.36
N HIS A 51 1.07 2.92 -20.38
CA HIS A 51 1.82 2.49 -19.20
C HIS A 51 1.78 3.55 -18.09
N SER A 52 1.81 4.85 -18.43
CA SER A 52 1.69 5.92 -17.44
C SER A 52 0.34 5.90 -16.72
N VAL A 53 -0.76 5.71 -17.47
CA VAL A 53 -2.12 5.59 -16.88
C VAL A 53 -2.21 4.38 -15.97
N ILE A 54 -1.74 3.21 -16.42
CA ILE A 54 -1.75 1.99 -15.61
C ILE A 54 -0.88 2.16 -14.36
N SER A 55 0.29 2.81 -14.50
CA SER A 55 1.20 3.07 -13.37
C SER A 55 0.53 3.94 -12.30
N LEU A 56 -0.21 4.97 -12.69
CA LEU A 56 -1.00 5.78 -11.75
C LEU A 56 -2.03 4.94 -10.99
N CYS A 57 -2.76 4.07 -11.69
CA CYS A 57 -3.72 3.16 -11.06
C CYS A 57 -3.04 2.18 -10.09
N VAL A 58 -1.93 1.58 -10.48
CA VAL A 58 -1.19 0.61 -9.64
C VAL A 58 -0.62 1.29 -8.39
N VAL A 59 -0.06 2.49 -8.51
CA VAL A 59 0.42 3.27 -7.36
C VAL A 59 -0.75 3.63 -6.44
N ALA A 60 -1.88 4.09 -6.99
CA ALA A 60 -3.07 4.41 -6.21
C ALA A 60 -3.62 3.19 -5.46
N PHE A 61 -3.68 2.01 -6.09
CA PHE A 61 -4.10 0.78 -5.43
C PHE A 61 -3.15 0.37 -4.31
N ASN A 62 -1.84 0.46 -4.55
CA ASN A 62 -0.85 0.15 -3.52
C ASN A 62 -0.97 1.10 -2.31
N ALA A 63 -1.05 2.41 -2.57
CA ALA A 63 -1.21 3.42 -1.52
C ALA A 63 -2.53 3.26 -0.77
N GLY A 64 -3.62 2.91 -1.46
CA GLY A 64 -4.90 2.59 -0.86
C GLY A 64 -4.82 1.38 0.07
N THR A 65 -4.19 0.28 -0.33
CA THR A 65 -4.02 -0.89 0.55
C THR A 65 -3.14 -0.56 1.76
N TYR A 66 -2.08 0.23 1.58
CA TYR A 66 -1.28 0.73 2.69
C TYR A 66 -2.11 1.56 3.69
N GLY A 67 -2.93 2.49 3.19
CA GLY A 67 -3.87 3.27 4.00
C GLY A 67 -4.90 2.40 4.74
N ASN A 68 -5.38 1.33 4.11
CA ASN A 68 -6.29 0.38 4.75
C ASN A 68 -5.62 -0.41 5.87
N VAL A 69 -4.37 -0.85 5.68
CA VAL A 69 -3.62 -1.57 6.73
C VAL A 69 -3.35 -0.64 7.92
N THR A 70 -2.82 0.55 7.68
CA THR A 70 -2.49 1.52 8.74
C THR A 70 -3.72 1.95 9.53
N SER A 71 -4.83 2.27 8.85
CA SER A 71 -6.10 2.59 9.52
C SER A 71 -6.68 1.40 10.28
N SER A 72 -6.58 0.18 9.75
CA SER A 72 -7.06 -1.03 10.45
C SER A 72 -6.26 -1.30 11.72
N VAL A 73 -4.93 -1.13 11.70
CA VAL A 73 -4.08 -1.28 12.88
C VAL A 73 -4.39 -0.21 13.92
N ASN A 74 -4.55 1.05 13.51
CA ASN A 74 -4.94 2.13 14.40
C ASN A 74 -6.30 1.85 15.06
N ASN A 75 -7.31 1.50 14.26
CA ASN A 75 -8.67 1.27 14.74
C ASN A 75 -8.75 0.03 15.64
N TRP A 76 -7.90 -0.98 15.40
CA TRP A 76 -7.76 -2.12 16.29
C TRP A 76 -7.20 -1.70 17.65
N ALA A 77 -6.09 -0.96 17.68
CA ALA A 77 -5.51 -0.46 18.92
C ALA A 77 -6.48 0.43 19.69
N TYR A 78 -7.21 1.31 18.99
CA TYR A 78 -8.20 2.18 19.60
C TYR A 78 -9.39 1.39 20.18
N ALA A 79 -9.92 0.42 19.44
CA ALA A 79 -11.00 -0.45 19.93
C ALA A 79 -10.59 -1.28 21.15
N LEU A 80 -9.34 -1.74 21.21
CA LEU A 80 -8.79 -2.42 22.39
C LEU A 80 -8.69 -1.47 23.58
N ALA A 81 -8.25 -0.23 23.38
CA ALA A 81 -8.17 0.78 24.42
C ALA A 81 -9.56 1.16 24.98
N GLU A 82 -10.59 1.17 24.14
CA GLU A 82 -11.98 1.46 24.54
C GLU A 82 -12.72 0.26 25.16
N SER A 83 -12.18 -0.96 25.07
CA SER A 83 -12.87 -2.18 25.50
C SER A 83 -13.22 -2.24 26.99
N GLY A 84 -12.55 -1.43 27.83
CA GLY A 84 -12.77 -1.39 29.28
C GLY A 84 -12.35 -2.66 30.03
N GLU A 85 -11.86 -3.70 29.33
CA GLU A 85 -11.29 -4.91 29.90
C GLU A 85 -9.79 -4.70 30.20
N GLU A 86 -9.27 -5.35 31.24
CA GLU A 86 -7.83 -5.32 31.53
C GLU A 86 -7.08 -6.10 30.43
N LEU A 87 -6.25 -5.39 29.67
CA LEU A 87 -5.48 -5.96 28.57
C LEU A 87 -4.30 -6.78 29.10
N THR A 88 -3.97 -7.88 28.41
CA THR A 88 -2.73 -8.60 28.68
C THR A 88 -1.53 -7.71 28.35
N GLY A 89 -0.38 -7.93 29.01
CA GLY A 89 0.80 -7.06 28.84
C GLY A 89 1.25 -6.87 27.38
N GLY A 90 1.11 -7.90 26.54
CA GLY A 90 1.43 -7.79 25.11
C GLY A 90 0.43 -6.93 24.32
N LEU A 91 -0.86 -7.02 24.64
CA LEU A 91 -1.90 -6.18 24.02
C LEU A 91 -1.81 -4.73 24.49
N GLN A 92 -1.48 -4.52 25.77
CA GLN A 92 -1.23 -3.18 26.29
C GLN A 92 -0.04 -2.53 25.58
N GLN A 93 1.08 -3.25 25.44
CA GLN A 93 2.25 -2.76 24.69
C GLN A 93 1.90 -2.44 23.23
N PHE A 94 1.06 -3.25 22.58
CA PHE A 94 0.58 -2.96 21.24
C PHE A 94 -0.19 -1.65 21.18
N VAL A 95 -1.19 -1.46 22.05
CA VAL A 95 -1.97 -0.22 22.14
C VAL A 95 -1.07 0.99 22.36
N ASP A 96 -0.15 0.90 23.33
CA ASP A 96 0.78 1.98 23.66
C ASP A 96 1.72 2.30 22.50
N SER A 97 2.18 1.27 21.76
CA SER A 97 3.10 1.45 20.63
C SER A 97 2.43 2.10 19.42
N VAL A 98 1.14 1.81 19.19
CA VAL A 98 0.36 2.41 18.09
C VAL A 98 -0.05 3.83 18.46
N GLY A 99 -0.36 4.09 19.73
CA GLY A 99 -0.68 5.43 20.23
C GLY A 99 -1.97 6.00 19.61
N ALA A 100 -2.94 5.14 19.31
CA ALA A 100 -4.17 5.54 18.64
C ALA A 100 -5.01 6.48 19.53
N THR A 101 -5.39 7.64 19.00
CA THR A 101 -6.19 8.66 19.72
C THR A 101 -7.64 8.73 19.26
N GLY A 102 -8.02 7.92 18.27
CA GLY A 102 -9.36 7.89 17.69
C GLY A 102 -9.44 6.97 16.47
N TYR A 103 -10.66 6.70 16.01
CA TYR A 103 -10.88 6.01 14.75
C TYR A 103 -10.45 6.89 13.57
N VAL A 104 -9.74 6.28 12.62
CA VAL A 104 -9.27 6.93 11.39
C VAL A 104 -9.79 6.20 10.15
N ALA A 105 -10.07 6.97 9.10
CA ALA A 105 -10.42 6.43 7.79
C ALA A 105 -9.14 6.17 6.97
N ALA A 106 -9.18 5.16 6.11
CA ALA A 106 -8.13 4.94 5.14
C ALA A 106 -8.02 6.13 4.17
N SER A 107 -6.79 6.50 3.81
CA SER A 107 -6.49 7.54 2.84
C SER A 107 -5.61 6.98 1.73
N LEU A 108 -5.81 7.47 0.51
CA LEU A 108 -4.90 7.20 -0.61
C LEU A 108 -3.54 7.91 -0.43
N ILE A 109 -3.52 8.98 0.36
CA ILE A 109 -2.30 9.71 0.69
C ILE A 109 -1.84 9.20 2.06
N PRO A 110 -0.67 8.56 2.17
CA PRO A 110 -0.11 8.15 3.44
C PRO A 110 0.03 9.36 4.38
N SER A 111 -0.30 9.16 5.66
CA SER A 111 -0.15 10.19 6.68
C SER A 111 1.28 10.30 7.19
N ASP A 112 2.08 9.25 7.02
CA ASP A 112 3.47 9.22 7.42
C ASP A 112 4.40 9.71 6.29
N PRO A 113 5.44 10.51 6.62
CA PRO A 113 6.34 11.05 5.61
C PRO A 113 7.07 9.98 4.77
N LEU A 114 7.34 8.81 5.36
CA LEU A 114 8.06 7.73 4.68
C LEU A 114 7.20 7.10 3.58
N GLY A 115 5.94 6.80 3.87
CA GLY A 115 4.97 6.29 2.90
C GLY A 115 4.79 7.24 1.73
N ILE A 116 4.72 8.56 1.99
CA ILE A 116 4.64 9.57 0.93
C ILE A 116 5.88 9.50 0.02
N VAL A 117 7.08 9.55 0.60
CA VAL A 117 8.34 9.49 -0.17
C VAL A 117 8.42 8.19 -0.97
N PHE A 118 8.03 7.07 -0.37
CA PHE A 118 8.07 5.75 -1.02
C PHE A 118 7.18 5.69 -2.26
N TYR A 119 5.91 6.09 -2.18
CA TYR A 119 5.00 6.03 -3.33
C TYR A 119 5.31 7.08 -4.39
N VAL A 120 5.81 8.26 -4.00
CA VAL A 120 6.31 9.26 -4.95
C VAL A 120 7.53 8.72 -5.72
N ALA A 121 8.48 8.09 -5.04
CA ALA A 121 9.65 7.50 -5.67
C ALA A 121 9.26 6.38 -6.65
N ILE A 122 8.31 5.53 -6.28
CA ILE A 122 7.76 4.51 -7.19
C ILE A 122 7.12 5.15 -8.42
N LEU A 123 6.29 6.18 -8.23
CA LEU A 123 5.62 6.87 -9.33
C LEU A 123 6.64 7.45 -10.32
N ILE A 124 7.68 8.10 -9.82
CA ILE A 124 8.79 8.63 -10.62
C ILE A 124 9.52 7.49 -11.34
N GLY A 125 9.80 6.38 -10.67
CA GLY A 125 10.47 5.23 -11.28
C GLY A 125 9.67 4.60 -12.43
N LEU A 126 8.35 4.47 -12.26
CA LEU A 126 7.47 3.89 -13.26
C LEU A 126 7.26 4.80 -14.46
N ILE A 127 6.84 6.04 -14.23
CA ILE A 127 6.54 6.99 -15.31
C ILE A 127 7.85 7.51 -15.89
N GLY A 128 8.75 8.05 -15.06
CA GLY A 128 10.03 8.57 -15.51
C GLY A 128 10.83 7.54 -16.29
N GLY A 129 10.97 6.32 -15.75
CA GLY A 129 11.69 5.24 -16.42
C GLY A 129 11.07 4.79 -17.76
N MET A 130 9.74 4.89 -17.90
CA MET A 130 9.04 4.61 -19.16
C MET A 130 9.29 5.70 -20.21
N TRP A 131 9.27 6.97 -19.79
CA TRP A 131 9.47 8.08 -20.72
C TRP A 131 10.91 8.20 -21.20
N THR A 132 11.89 7.77 -20.39
CA THR A 132 13.30 7.67 -20.79
C THR A 132 13.62 6.48 -21.71
N ALA A 133 12.69 5.54 -21.89
CA ALA A 133 12.90 4.40 -22.76
C ALA A 133 13.07 4.83 -24.23
N PRO A 134 13.94 4.15 -25.01
CA PRO A 134 14.18 4.47 -26.41
C PRO A 134 12.96 4.17 -27.30
N GLU A 135 12.98 4.68 -28.51
CA GLU A 135 12.00 4.32 -29.54
C GLU A 135 12.16 2.83 -29.94
N PRO A 136 11.11 2.22 -30.51
CA PRO A 136 11.18 0.83 -30.98
C PRO A 136 12.35 0.66 -31.94
N LYS A 137 13.17 -0.35 -31.69
CA LYS A 137 14.24 -0.71 -32.63
C LYS A 137 13.58 -1.27 -33.90
N GLU A 138 13.90 -0.71 -35.06
CA GLU A 138 13.45 -1.29 -36.33
C GLU A 138 14.03 -2.70 -36.44
N THR A 139 13.15 -3.69 -36.57
CA THR A 139 13.49 -5.07 -36.89
C THR A 139 13.79 -5.23 -38.37
#